data_AF-A0A9P6FNP0-F1
#
_entry.id   AF-A0A9P6FNP0-F1
#
_cell.length_a   1.000
_cell.length_b   1.000
_cell.length_c   1.000
_cell.angle_alpha   90.00
_cell.angle_beta   90.00
_cell.angle_gamma   90.00
#
_symmetry.space_group_name_H-M   'P 1'
#
loop_
_entity.id
_entity.type
_entity.pdbx_description
1 polymer ?
#
loop_
_entity_poly.entity_id
_entity_poly.type
_entity_poly.pdbx_seq_one_letter_code
_entity_poly.pdbx_strand_id
1 'polypeptide(L)'
;MAFQLQLSEIEKAREIGQRALKTISFREEQEKMNVWVALMNLENTFGSADSLEEVFKKALQMCEPKKVYIQLVKIYERSNKIDLATELYQTMTKKFGQSSKVWTGFGHFQLHHGNLDAGRELLQRSLKSLPKRKHIKTVTKFAQLEFKYGEPERGRTIFEGVMSNYPKRVDLWSVYIDMEIRNGEQDAVRRLFARVVSLKLSSKKMKFFFKKWLSYEKDHGDEEHIDEVKQRALAYVESLSA
;
A
#
# COMPACT_ATOMS: atom_id res chain seq x y z
N MET A 1 0.71 22.70 21.99
CA MET A 1 0.08 23.17 20.74
C MET A 1 -1.43 22.96 20.76
N ALA A 2 -1.94 21.73 20.91
CA ALA A 2 -3.38 21.44 20.87
C ALA A 2 -4.24 22.28 21.84
N PHE A 3 -3.80 22.47 23.09
CA PHE A 3 -4.50 23.31 24.07
C PHE A 3 -4.65 24.77 23.60
N GLN A 4 -3.60 25.36 23.04
CA GLN A 4 -3.66 26.74 22.52
C GLN A 4 -4.52 26.87 21.27
N LEU A 5 -4.61 25.80 20.45
CA LEU A 5 -5.53 25.75 19.33
C LEU A 5 -7.00 25.73 19.78
N GLN A 6 -7.31 25.07 20.90
CA GLN A 6 -8.67 25.09 21.49
C GLN A 6 -9.07 26.49 21.97
N LEU A 7 -8.09 27.30 22.40
CA LEU A 7 -8.28 28.68 22.80
C LEU A 7 -8.20 29.67 21.62
N SER A 8 -8.09 29.17 20.38
CA SER A 8 -7.88 29.97 19.16
C SER A 8 -6.61 30.86 19.19
N GLU A 9 -5.65 30.56 20.07
CA GLU A 9 -4.36 31.25 20.18
C GLU A 9 -3.33 30.65 19.21
N ILE A 10 -3.56 30.84 17.91
CA ILE A 10 -2.78 30.23 16.83
C ILE A 10 -1.31 30.67 16.88
N GLU A 11 -1.04 31.95 17.17
CA GLU A 11 0.33 32.46 17.22
C GLU A 11 1.13 31.85 18.38
N LYS A 12 0.53 31.71 19.56
CA LYS A 12 1.18 31.02 20.69
C LYS A 12 1.41 29.54 20.37
N ALA A 13 0.50 28.90 19.63
CA ALA A 13 0.71 27.53 19.15
C ALA A 13 1.91 27.44 18.20
N ARG A 14 2.12 28.41 17.28
CA ARG A 14 3.32 28.50 16.43
C ARG A 14 4.59 28.64 17.25
N GLU A 15 4.61 29.57 18.20
CA GLU A 15 5.77 29.79 19.08
C GLU A 15 6.15 28.52 19.86
N ILE A 16 5.17 27.79 20.38
CA ILE A 16 5.41 26.52 21.08
C ILE A 16 6.04 25.49 20.14
N GLY A 17 5.56 25.37 18.90
CA GLY A 17 6.14 24.46 17.92
C GLY A 17 7.57 24.84 17.54
N GLN A 18 7.84 26.12 17.32
CA GLN A 18 9.19 26.61 17.04
C GLN A 18 10.14 26.41 18.24
N ARG A 19 9.65 26.63 19.46
CA ARG A 19 10.41 26.36 20.70
C ARG A 19 10.74 24.88 20.81
N ALA A 20 9.76 24.00 20.59
CA ALA A 20 9.97 22.56 20.62
C ALA A 20 11.07 22.11 19.62
N LEU A 21 11.11 22.66 18.41
CA LEU A 21 12.17 22.33 17.44
C LEU A 21 13.59 22.74 17.90
N LYS A 22 13.69 23.81 18.69
CA LYS A 22 14.96 24.27 19.29
C LYS A 22 15.35 23.43 20.51
N THR A 23 14.38 23.02 21.33
CA THR A 23 14.62 22.30 22.58
C THR A 23 14.85 20.79 22.38
N ILE A 24 14.12 20.18 21.44
CA ILE A 24 14.26 18.74 21.15
C ILE A 24 15.67 18.46 20.60
N SER A 25 16.29 17.40 21.11
CA SER A 25 17.62 16.97 20.69
C SER A 25 17.64 16.66 19.19
N PHE A 26 18.72 17.03 18.50
CA PHE A 26 18.89 16.71 17.08
C PHE A 26 18.90 15.20 16.80
N ARG A 27 19.21 14.37 17.81
CA ARG A 27 19.20 12.90 17.71
C ARG A 27 17.79 12.33 17.64
N GLU A 28 16.80 13.07 18.13
CA GLU A 28 15.39 12.66 18.11
C GLU A 28 14.71 13.10 16.80
N GLU A 29 15.17 12.54 15.68
CA GLU A 29 14.66 12.87 14.34
C GLU A 29 13.14 12.66 14.24
N GLN A 30 12.62 11.61 14.86
CA GLN A 30 11.18 11.30 14.84
C GLN A 30 10.36 12.34 15.60
N GLU A 31 10.82 12.79 16.77
CA GLU A 31 10.11 13.82 17.54
C GLU A 31 10.15 15.17 16.83
N LYS A 32 11.28 15.54 16.23
CA LYS A 32 11.34 16.74 15.37
C LYS A 32 10.39 16.64 14.18
N MET A 33 10.31 15.47 13.53
CA MET A 33 9.34 15.24 12.46
C MET A 33 7.90 15.40 12.96
N ASN A 34 7.56 14.89 14.15
CA ASN A 34 6.22 15.03 14.73
C ASN A 34 5.87 16.52 14.92
N VAL A 35 6.81 17.34 15.40
CA VAL A 35 6.61 18.79 15.55
C VAL A 35 6.45 19.48 14.20
N TRP A 36 7.26 19.14 13.19
CA TRP A 36 7.09 19.68 11.83
C TRP A 36 5.72 19.33 11.24
N VAL A 37 5.27 18.09 11.42
CA VAL A 37 3.93 17.67 10.99
C VAL A 37 2.84 18.46 11.72
N ALA A 38 2.99 18.72 13.01
CA ALA A 38 2.05 19.55 13.76
C ALA A 38 2.02 21.00 13.24
N LEU A 39 3.17 21.60 12.94
CA LEU A 39 3.25 22.94 12.36
C LEU A 39 2.64 22.99 10.95
N MET A 40 2.93 22.01 10.08
CA MET A 40 2.30 21.94 8.76
C MET A 40 0.78 21.76 8.84
N ASN A 41 0.27 20.97 9.79
CA ASN A 41 -1.17 20.87 10.02
C ASN A 41 -1.75 22.22 10.46
N LEU A 42 -1.08 22.90 11.40
CA LEU A 42 -1.50 24.21 11.89
C LEU A 42 -1.60 25.23 10.75
N GLU A 43 -0.56 25.34 9.90
CA GLU A 43 -0.60 26.27 8.77
C GLU A 43 -1.60 25.85 7.69
N ASN A 44 -1.79 24.55 7.44
CA ASN A 44 -2.78 24.08 6.46
C ASN A 44 -4.22 24.37 6.89
N THR A 45 -4.50 24.38 8.19
CA THR A 45 -5.85 24.57 8.76
C THR A 45 -6.15 26.04 9.07
N PHE A 46 -5.18 26.80 9.58
CA PHE A 46 -5.39 28.17 10.10
C PHE A 46 -4.45 29.23 9.48
N GLY A 47 -3.45 28.82 8.70
CA GLY A 47 -2.49 29.69 8.05
C GLY A 47 -2.86 30.02 6.59
N SER A 48 -1.84 30.41 5.82
CA SER A 48 -1.93 30.65 4.38
C SER A 48 -1.11 29.63 3.59
N ALA A 49 -1.26 29.63 2.27
CA ALA A 49 -0.42 28.81 1.39
C ALA A 49 1.07 29.16 1.56
N ASP A 50 1.39 30.45 1.68
CA ASP A 50 2.76 30.94 1.85
C ASP A 50 3.37 30.49 3.19
N SER A 51 2.60 30.59 4.29
CA SER A 51 3.10 30.17 5.61
C SER A 51 3.34 28.65 5.67
N LEU A 52 2.45 27.87 5.05
CA LEU A 52 2.63 26.43 4.90
C LEU A 52 3.87 26.10 4.06
N GLU A 53 4.09 26.80 2.95
CA GLU A 53 5.26 26.60 2.09
C GLU A 53 6.56 26.93 2.82
N GLU A 54 6.59 27.99 3.63
CA GLU A 54 7.75 28.31 4.47
C GLU A 54 8.07 27.22 5.49
N VAL A 55 7.06 26.73 6.22
CA VAL A 55 7.24 25.64 7.18
C VAL A 55 7.70 24.37 6.46
N PHE A 56 7.14 24.08 5.30
CA PHE A 56 7.53 22.94 4.48
C PHE A 56 9.00 23.05 4.01
N LYS A 57 9.43 24.20 3.50
CA LYS A 57 10.83 24.45 3.11
C LYS A 57 11.79 24.26 4.28
N LYS A 58 11.44 24.78 5.46
CA LYS A 58 12.25 24.61 6.69
C LYS A 58 12.32 23.14 7.11
N ALA A 59 11.20 22.40 7.05
CA ALA A 59 11.16 20.97 7.35
C ALA A 59 12.03 20.16 6.37
N LEU A 60 12.06 20.52 5.08
CA LEU A 60 12.91 19.86 4.07
C LEU A 60 14.42 20.04 4.32
N GLN A 61 14.83 21.12 4.97
CA GLN A 61 16.24 21.35 5.32
C GLN A 61 16.69 20.53 6.54
N MET A 62 15.76 20.25 7.47
CA MET A 62 16.06 19.64 8.75
C MET A 62 15.77 18.14 8.82
N CYS A 63 14.97 17.61 7.89
CA CYS A 63 14.52 16.23 7.89
C CYS A 63 14.69 15.58 6.51
N GLU A 64 14.64 14.24 6.45
CA GLU A 64 14.68 13.54 5.16
C GLU A 64 13.57 14.03 4.22
N PRO A 65 13.91 14.59 3.04
CA PRO A 65 12.94 15.23 2.16
C PRO A 65 11.74 14.34 1.85
N LYS A 66 11.99 13.09 1.44
CA LYS A 66 10.94 12.12 1.09
C LYS A 66 9.92 11.91 2.22
N LYS A 67 10.34 11.88 3.49
CA LYS A 67 9.42 11.70 4.62
C LYS A 67 8.52 12.93 4.76
N VAL A 68 9.09 14.14 4.65
CA VAL A 68 8.33 15.40 4.75
C VAL A 68 7.29 15.50 3.64
N TYR A 69 7.66 15.21 2.38
CA TYR A 69 6.72 15.18 1.25
C TYR A 69 5.56 14.20 1.51
N ILE A 70 5.84 12.98 1.99
CA ILE A 70 4.80 11.99 2.31
C ILE A 70 3.85 12.52 3.41
N GLN A 71 4.35 13.25 4.39
CA GLN A 71 3.50 13.81 5.44
C GLN A 71 2.63 14.95 4.91
N LEU A 72 3.19 15.87 4.11
CA LEU A 72 2.41 16.98 3.54
C LEU A 72 1.28 16.47 2.63
N VAL A 73 1.55 15.45 1.81
CA VAL A 73 0.50 14.78 1.03
C VAL A 73 -0.63 14.26 1.92
N LYS A 74 -0.31 13.55 3.01
CA LYS A 74 -1.34 13.05 3.94
C LYS A 74 -2.15 14.18 4.58
N ILE A 75 -1.54 15.34 4.81
CA ILE A 75 -2.23 16.53 5.31
C ILE A 75 -3.22 17.04 4.25
N TYR A 76 -2.80 17.12 2.98
CA TYR A 76 -3.70 17.49 1.87
C TYR A 76 -4.83 16.48 1.66
N GLU A 77 -4.56 15.18 1.73
CA GLU A 77 -5.60 14.14 1.68
C GLU A 77 -6.63 14.30 2.80
N ARG A 78 -6.18 14.52 4.05
CA ARG A 78 -7.07 14.71 5.20
C ARG A 78 -7.88 16.00 5.15
N SER A 79 -7.35 17.04 4.51
CA SER A 79 -8.02 18.32 4.32
C SER A 79 -8.81 18.41 3.02
N ASN A 80 -8.94 17.28 2.29
CA ASN A 80 -9.65 17.18 1.02
C ASN A 80 -9.16 18.15 -0.07
N LYS A 81 -7.87 18.55 -0.03
CA LYS A 81 -7.23 19.39 -1.04
C LYS A 81 -6.64 18.52 -2.15
N ILE A 82 -7.52 17.91 -2.95
CA ILE A 82 -7.19 16.85 -3.93
C ILE A 82 -6.23 17.36 -5.01
N ASP A 83 -6.43 18.57 -5.52
CA ASP A 83 -5.59 19.13 -6.59
C ASP A 83 -4.15 19.35 -6.12
N LEU A 84 -3.98 19.98 -4.95
CA LEU A 84 -2.67 20.20 -4.33
C LEU A 84 -1.98 18.88 -3.98
N ALA A 85 -2.72 17.87 -3.51
CA ALA A 85 -2.19 16.54 -3.28
C ALA A 85 -1.68 15.89 -4.57
N THR A 86 -2.45 16.04 -5.66
CA THR A 86 -2.10 15.52 -6.99
C THR A 86 -0.82 16.16 -7.52
N GLU A 87 -0.73 17.49 -7.48
CA GLU A 87 0.46 18.24 -7.88
C GLU A 87 1.68 17.82 -7.07
N LEU A 88 1.54 17.72 -5.75
CA LEU A 88 2.63 17.31 -4.87
C LEU A 88 3.09 15.88 -5.17
N TYR A 89 2.18 14.95 -5.44
CA TYR A 89 2.51 13.60 -5.90
C TYR A 89 3.25 13.60 -7.25
N GLN A 90 2.84 14.44 -8.20
CA GLN A 90 3.55 14.59 -9.47
C GLN A 90 4.99 15.10 -9.24
N THR A 91 5.20 16.08 -8.35
CA THR A 91 6.54 16.52 -7.97
C THR A 91 7.34 15.39 -7.31
N MET A 92 6.71 14.61 -6.44
CA MET A 92 7.37 13.48 -5.76
C MET A 92 7.77 12.37 -6.73
N THR A 93 6.96 12.05 -7.73
CA THR A 93 7.33 11.03 -8.74
C THR A 93 8.50 11.47 -9.61
N LYS A 94 8.67 12.78 -9.86
CA LYS A 94 9.85 13.32 -10.54
C LYS A 94 11.10 13.28 -9.64
N LYS A 95 10.99 13.77 -8.40
CA LYS A 95 12.15 13.85 -7.45
C LYS A 95 12.56 12.49 -6.88
N PHE A 96 11.61 11.59 -6.66
CA PHE A 96 11.79 10.32 -5.99
C PHE A 96 11.30 9.14 -6.84
N GLY A 97 11.41 9.23 -8.17
CA GLY A 97 10.92 8.21 -9.11
C GLY A 97 11.49 6.80 -8.90
N GLN A 98 12.66 6.67 -8.27
CA GLN A 98 13.24 5.38 -7.89
C GLN A 98 12.58 4.73 -6.64
N SER A 99 11.63 5.41 -6.01
CA SER A 99 10.97 4.98 -4.78
C SER A 99 9.61 4.35 -5.06
N SER A 100 9.53 3.02 -4.94
CA SER A 100 8.28 2.25 -5.08
C SER A 100 7.17 2.78 -4.16
N LYS A 101 7.51 3.22 -2.94
CA LYS A 101 6.53 3.76 -1.97
C LYS A 101 5.80 5.01 -2.48
N VAL A 102 6.48 5.84 -3.26
CA VAL A 102 5.90 7.07 -3.82
C VAL A 102 4.88 6.72 -4.90
N TRP A 103 5.26 5.83 -5.82
CA TRP A 103 4.36 5.35 -6.88
C TRP A 103 3.13 4.63 -6.33
N THR A 104 3.31 3.72 -5.37
CA THR A 104 2.18 3.01 -4.75
C THR A 104 1.29 3.93 -3.93
N GLY A 105 1.87 4.98 -3.33
CA GLY A 105 1.10 6.01 -2.63
C GLY A 105 0.24 6.82 -3.60
N PHE A 106 0.83 7.26 -4.72
CA PHE A 106 0.10 8.02 -5.71
C PHE A 106 -1.00 7.19 -6.41
N GLY A 107 -0.70 5.92 -6.72
CA GLY A 107 -1.70 4.99 -7.23
C GLY A 107 -2.84 4.76 -6.25
N HIS A 108 -2.54 4.60 -4.95
CA HIS A 108 -3.58 4.49 -3.91
C HIS A 108 -4.45 5.74 -3.84
N PHE A 109 -3.84 6.93 -3.87
CA PHE A 109 -4.56 8.20 -3.89
C PHE A 109 -5.50 8.31 -5.10
N GLN A 110 -5.01 8.05 -6.32
CA GLN A 110 -5.83 8.16 -7.54
C GLN A 110 -6.99 7.17 -7.54
N LEU A 111 -6.73 5.90 -7.20
CA LEU A 111 -7.77 4.87 -7.15
C LEU A 111 -8.81 5.17 -6.06
N HIS A 112 -8.39 5.67 -4.90
CA HIS A 112 -9.29 6.05 -3.82
C HIS A 112 -10.24 7.20 -4.19
N HIS A 113 -9.80 8.12 -5.06
CA HIS A 113 -10.62 9.24 -5.52
C HIS A 113 -11.39 8.94 -6.82
N GLY A 114 -11.42 7.67 -7.27
CA GLY A 114 -12.17 7.24 -8.46
C GLY A 114 -11.48 7.50 -9.80
N ASN A 115 -10.26 8.03 -9.81
CA ASN A 115 -9.47 8.27 -11.01
C ASN A 115 -8.74 7.00 -11.47
N LEU A 116 -9.51 6.01 -11.90
CA LEU A 116 -8.98 4.68 -12.24
C LEU A 116 -7.96 4.73 -13.38
N ASP A 117 -8.25 5.50 -14.44
CA ASP A 117 -7.37 5.59 -15.61
C ASP A 117 -6.03 6.24 -15.29
N ALA A 118 -6.04 7.30 -14.48
CA ALA A 118 -4.81 7.92 -13.98
C ALA A 118 -4.01 6.93 -13.12
N GLY A 119 -4.68 6.19 -12.23
CA GLY A 119 -4.06 5.14 -11.42
C GLY A 119 -3.37 4.05 -12.26
N ARG A 120 -4.01 3.65 -13.36
CA ARG A 120 -3.51 2.63 -14.30
C ARG A 120 -2.30 3.14 -15.09
N GLU A 121 -2.33 4.38 -15.56
CA GLU A 121 -1.19 4.99 -16.25
C GLU A 121 0.03 5.10 -15.32
N LEU A 122 -0.21 5.39 -14.04
CA LEU A 122 0.86 5.46 -13.03
C LEU A 122 1.59 4.13 -12.84
N LEU A 123 0.91 3.00 -12.95
CA LEU A 123 1.58 1.69 -12.89
C LEU A 123 2.61 1.57 -14.02
N GLN A 124 2.21 1.87 -15.27
CA GLN A 124 3.10 1.79 -16.43
C GLN A 124 4.30 2.75 -16.30
N ARG A 125 4.04 3.99 -15.85
CA ARG A 125 5.10 4.98 -15.59
C ARG A 125 6.05 4.54 -14.47
N SER A 126 5.51 3.92 -13.42
CA SER A 126 6.32 3.41 -12.31
C SER A 126 7.29 2.32 -12.77
N LEU A 127 6.89 1.44 -13.68
CA LEU A 127 7.74 0.37 -14.20
C LEU A 127 8.88 0.90 -15.07
N LYS A 128 8.65 1.99 -15.82
CA LYS A 128 9.71 2.67 -16.59
C LYS A 128 10.74 3.35 -15.68
N SER A 129 10.30 3.91 -14.56
CA SER A 129 11.18 4.64 -13.64
C SER A 129 11.91 3.73 -12.64
N LEU A 130 11.26 2.69 -12.14
CA LEU A 130 11.77 1.85 -11.07
C LEU A 130 12.78 0.80 -11.57
N PRO A 131 13.73 0.35 -10.71
CA PRO A 131 14.60 -0.76 -11.03
C PRO A 131 13.81 -2.08 -11.02
N LYS A 132 14.18 -3.04 -11.88
CA LYS A 132 13.51 -4.35 -12.04
C LYS A 132 13.24 -5.08 -10.71
N ARG A 133 14.18 -5.03 -9.76
CA ARG A 133 14.01 -5.64 -8.41
C ARG A 133 12.80 -5.12 -7.63
N LYS A 134 12.33 -3.90 -7.91
CA LYS A 134 11.17 -3.27 -7.25
C LYS A 134 9.87 -3.42 -8.06
N HIS A 135 9.93 -3.92 -9.30
CA HIS A 135 8.76 -4.06 -10.17
C HIS A 135 7.72 -4.97 -9.53
N ILE A 136 8.09 -6.21 -9.19
CA ILE A 136 7.17 -7.20 -8.60
C ILE A 136 6.44 -6.61 -7.38
N LYS A 137 7.19 -6.03 -6.43
CA LYS A 137 6.60 -5.41 -5.24
C LYS A 137 5.61 -4.30 -5.56
N THR A 138 5.92 -3.50 -6.59
CA THR A 138 5.05 -2.38 -7.01
C THR A 138 3.81 -2.92 -7.72
N VAL A 139 3.97 -3.82 -8.69
CA VAL A 139 2.87 -4.47 -9.43
C VAL A 139 1.92 -5.18 -8.49
N THR A 140 2.42 -6.01 -7.57
CA THR A 140 1.60 -6.68 -6.56
C THR A 140 0.84 -5.68 -5.71
N LYS A 141 1.46 -4.54 -5.35
CA LYS A 141 0.77 -3.52 -4.57
C LYS A 141 -0.32 -2.81 -5.36
N PHE A 142 -0.10 -2.51 -6.64
CA PHE A 142 -1.13 -1.96 -7.52
C PHE A 142 -2.28 -2.95 -7.73
N ALA A 143 -1.99 -4.24 -7.91
CA ALA A 143 -3.03 -5.28 -7.99
C ALA A 143 -3.92 -5.26 -6.74
N GLN A 144 -3.32 -5.25 -5.54
CA GLN A 144 -4.08 -5.12 -4.28
C GLN A 144 -4.94 -3.85 -4.20
N LEU A 145 -4.50 -2.75 -4.83
CA LEU A 145 -5.25 -1.50 -4.83
C LEU A 145 -6.44 -1.57 -5.80
N GLU A 146 -6.27 -2.19 -6.97
CA GLU A 146 -7.35 -2.45 -7.93
C GLU A 146 -8.44 -3.32 -7.32
N PHE A 147 -8.09 -4.38 -6.57
CA PHE A 147 -9.08 -5.18 -5.83
C PHE A 147 -9.87 -4.38 -4.80
N LYS A 148 -9.27 -3.35 -4.19
CA LYS A 148 -9.87 -2.63 -3.08
C LYS A 148 -10.69 -1.40 -3.51
N TYR A 149 -10.25 -0.72 -4.56
CA TYR A 149 -10.78 0.60 -4.95
C TYR A 149 -11.12 0.69 -6.45
N GLY A 150 -10.70 -0.28 -7.25
CA GLY A 150 -10.88 -0.29 -8.70
C GLY A 150 -11.69 -1.49 -9.15
N GLU A 151 -11.21 -2.14 -10.20
CA GLU A 151 -11.88 -3.31 -10.79
C GLU A 151 -11.17 -4.61 -10.38
N PRO A 152 -11.86 -5.54 -9.68
CA PRO A 152 -11.29 -6.83 -9.31
C PRO A 152 -10.73 -7.61 -10.51
N GLU A 153 -11.41 -7.58 -11.66
CA GLU A 153 -10.97 -8.21 -12.91
C GLU A 153 -9.60 -7.72 -13.40
N ARG A 154 -9.31 -6.43 -13.24
CA ARG A 154 -7.98 -5.89 -13.57
C ARG A 154 -6.94 -6.33 -12.56
N GLY A 155 -7.31 -6.38 -11.28
CA GLY A 155 -6.50 -6.99 -10.24
C GLY A 155 -6.11 -8.43 -10.60
N ARG A 156 -7.07 -9.25 -11.05
CA ARG A 156 -6.86 -10.62 -11.55
C ARG A 156 -5.89 -10.64 -12.70
N THR A 157 -6.12 -9.81 -13.71
CA THR A 157 -5.27 -9.71 -14.90
C THR A 157 -3.81 -9.41 -14.52
N ILE A 158 -3.60 -8.49 -13.58
CA ILE A 158 -2.26 -8.15 -13.09
C ILE A 158 -1.64 -9.33 -12.33
N PHE A 159 -2.38 -9.99 -11.43
CA PHE A 159 -1.86 -11.17 -10.73
C PHE A 159 -1.56 -12.33 -11.68
N GLU A 160 -2.40 -12.59 -12.67
CA GLU A 160 -2.18 -13.60 -13.69
C GLU A 160 -0.90 -13.35 -14.49
N GLY A 161 -0.64 -12.10 -14.87
CA GLY A 161 0.64 -11.72 -15.47
C GLY A 161 1.83 -11.95 -14.52
N VAL A 162 1.67 -11.72 -13.22
CA VAL A 162 2.71 -11.99 -12.22
C VAL A 162 2.92 -13.49 -12.03
N MET A 163 1.87 -14.31 -11.98
CA MET A 163 1.95 -15.76 -11.81
C MET A 163 2.53 -16.45 -13.05
N SER A 164 2.24 -15.92 -14.24
CA SER A 164 2.81 -16.44 -15.49
C SER A 164 4.33 -16.24 -15.54
N ASN A 165 4.81 -15.09 -15.04
CA ASN A 165 6.24 -14.79 -14.96
C ASN A 165 6.95 -15.46 -13.77
N TYR A 166 6.24 -15.65 -12.65
CA TYR A 166 6.81 -16.13 -11.38
C TYR A 166 5.99 -17.24 -10.72
N PRO A 167 5.77 -18.40 -11.38
CA PRO A 167 4.84 -19.42 -10.90
C PRO A 167 5.24 -20.07 -9.56
N LYS A 168 6.52 -20.04 -9.19
CA LYS A 168 7.04 -20.66 -7.95
C LYS A 168 7.00 -19.73 -6.72
N ARG A 169 6.55 -18.48 -6.87
CA ARG A 169 6.51 -17.48 -5.79
C ARG A 169 5.23 -17.61 -4.95
N VAL A 170 5.32 -18.50 -3.95
CA VAL A 170 4.25 -18.80 -2.97
C VAL A 170 3.73 -17.55 -2.26
N ASP A 171 4.62 -16.59 -1.97
CA ASP A 171 4.28 -15.32 -1.35
C ASP A 171 3.25 -14.53 -2.16
N LEU A 172 3.39 -14.54 -3.49
CA LEU A 172 2.48 -13.85 -4.39
C LEU A 172 1.16 -14.60 -4.54
N TRP A 173 1.20 -15.94 -4.64
CA TRP A 173 0.00 -16.78 -4.67
C TRP A 173 -0.85 -16.62 -3.42
N SER A 174 -0.23 -16.60 -2.24
CA SER A 174 -0.97 -16.38 -0.98
C SER A 174 -1.70 -15.03 -1.02
N VAL A 175 -1.02 -13.97 -1.44
CA VAL A 175 -1.60 -12.63 -1.55
C VAL A 175 -2.75 -12.60 -2.54
N TYR A 176 -2.63 -13.26 -3.70
CA TYR A 176 -3.70 -13.30 -4.69
C TYR A 176 -4.95 -14.01 -4.14
N ILE A 177 -4.77 -15.19 -3.53
CA ILE A 177 -5.84 -15.92 -2.87
C ILE A 177 -6.50 -15.07 -1.77
N ASP A 178 -5.70 -14.36 -0.95
CA ASP A 178 -6.25 -13.49 0.10
C ASP A 178 -7.08 -12.33 -0.45
N MET A 179 -6.77 -11.83 -1.65
CA MET A 179 -7.56 -10.79 -2.30
C MET A 179 -8.86 -11.35 -2.87
N GLU A 180 -8.84 -12.53 -3.49
CA GLU A 180 -10.06 -13.18 -3.99
C GLU A 180 -11.02 -13.61 -2.89
N ILE A 181 -10.50 -14.14 -1.78
CA ILE A 181 -11.32 -14.46 -0.60
C ILE A 181 -12.06 -13.22 -0.10
N ARG A 182 -11.39 -12.05 -0.11
CA ARG A 182 -12.02 -10.78 0.30
C ARG A 182 -13.03 -10.26 -0.71
N ASN A 183 -12.84 -10.54 -1.99
CA ASN A 183 -13.78 -10.16 -3.04
C ASN A 183 -15.06 -11.01 -3.00
N GLY A 184 -14.97 -12.23 -2.44
CA GLY A 184 -16.13 -13.09 -2.16
C GLY A 184 -16.51 -14.04 -3.30
N GLU A 185 -15.71 -14.13 -4.36
CA GLU A 185 -15.97 -15.06 -5.47
C GLU A 185 -15.43 -16.46 -5.14
N GLN A 186 -16.29 -17.31 -4.58
CA GLN A 186 -15.92 -18.66 -4.14
C GLN A 186 -15.35 -19.52 -5.28
N ASP A 187 -15.95 -19.48 -6.47
CA ASP A 187 -15.49 -20.26 -7.63
C ASP A 187 -14.12 -19.81 -8.13
N ALA A 188 -13.81 -18.50 -8.05
CA ALA A 188 -12.48 -18.00 -8.37
C ALA A 188 -11.45 -18.50 -7.35
N VAL A 189 -11.78 -18.45 -6.06
CA VAL A 189 -10.92 -18.95 -4.98
C VAL A 189 -10.63 -20.44 -5.14
N ARG A 190 -11.65 -21.27 -5.37
CA ARG A 190 -11.50 -22.72 -5.58
C ARG A 190 -10.63 -23.04 -6.80
N ARG A 191 -10.85 -22.35 -7.92
CA ARG A 191 -10.01 -22.50 -9.13
C ARG A 191 -8.55 -22.13 -8.87
N LEU A 192 -8.29 -21.07 -8.09
CA LEU A 192 -6.94 -20.69 -7.72
C LEU A 192 -6.27 -21.73 -6.81
N PHE A 193 -6.96 -22.25 -5.81
CA PHE A 193 -6.42 -23.31 -4.96
C PHE A 193 -6.10 -24.58 -5.77
N ALA A 194 -7.01 -25.01 -6.65
CA ALA A 194 -6.78 -26.15 -7.53
C ALA A 194 -5.53 -25.95 -8.41
N ARG A 195 -5.34 -24.75 -8.95
CA ARG A 195 -4.16 -24.41 -9.75
C ARG A 195 -2.88 -24.38 -8.93
N VAL A 196 -2.91 -23.85 -7.71
CA VAL A 196 -1.73 -23.85 -6.84
C VAL A 196 -1.32 -25.26 -6.47
N VAL A 197 -2.28 -26.15 -6.26
CA VAL A 197 -2.04 -27.56 -5.93
C VAL A 197 -1.51 -28.37 -7.12
N SER A 198 -1.83 -27.98 -8.36
CA SER A 198 -1.24 -28.62 -9.55
C SER A 198 0.20 -28.15 -9.84
N LEU A 199 0.70 -27.13 -9.15
CA LEU A 199 2.09 -26.68 -9.29
C LEU A 199 3.05 -27.63 -8.58
N LYS A 200 4.21 -27.87 -9.22
CA LYS A 200 5.34 -28.58 -8.61
C LYS A 200 6.05 -27.70 -7.57
N LEU A 201 5.48 -27.66 -6.36
CA LEU A 201 6.03 -26.96 -5.20
C LEU A 201 6.61 -27.96 -4.18
N SER A 202 7.45 -27.46 -3.27
CA SER A 202 7.98 -28.28 -2.16
C SER A 202 6.84 -28.69 -1.20
N SER A 203 6.94 -29.88 -0.60
CA SER A 203 5.94 -30.45 0.32
C SER A 203 5.56 -29.49 1.46
N LYS A 204 6.51 -28.71 2.00
CA LYS A 204 6.24 -27.70 3.03
C LYS A 204 5.31 -26.58 2.54
N LYS A 205 5.51 -26.13 1.29
CA LYS A 205 4.72 -25.07 0.64
C LYS A 205 3.33 -25.59 0.27
N MET A 206 3.24 -26.82 -0.20
CA MET A 206 1.97 -27.46 -0.52
C MET A 206 1.12 -27.69 0.73
N LYS A 207 1.73 -28.15 1.83
CA LYS A 207 1.06 -28.27 3.13
C LYS A 207 0.47 -26.94 3.61
N PHE A 208 1.15 -25.82 3.37
CA PHE A 208 0.63 -24.49 3.68
C PHE A 208 -0.64 -24.17 2.89
N PHE A 209 -0.65 -24.42 1.58
CA PHE A 209 -1.83 -24.16 0.74
C PHE A 209 -2.99 -25.11 1.04
N PHE A 210 -2.74 -26.42 1.26
CA PHE A 210 -3.78 -27.35 1.67
C PHE A 210 -4.41 -26.96 3.01
N LYS A 211 -3.60 -26.54 3.99
CA LYS A 211 -4.13 -26.04 5.28
C LYS A 211 -5.00 -24.80 5.09
N LYS A 212 -4.56 -23.87 4.24
CA LYS A 212 -5.31 -22.64 3.92
C LYS A 212 -6.61 -22.92 3.16
N TRP A 213 -6.58 -23.87 2.23
CA TRP A 213 -7.77 -24.30 1.49
C TRP A 213 -8.77 -24.99 2.41
N LEU A 214 -8.31 -25.90 3.26
CA LEU A 214 -9.16 -26.55 4.25
C LEU A 214 -9.81 -25.55 5.22
N SER A 215 -9.07 -24.55 5.71
CA SER A 215 -9.68 -23.49 6.54
C SER A 215 -10.72 -22.69 5.76
N TYR A 216 -10.45 -22.41 4.48
CA TYR A 216 -11.40 -21.67 3.64
C TYR A 216 -12.71 -22.45 3.44
N GLU A 217 -12.65 -23.72 3.07
CA GLU A 217 -13.86 -24.55 2.88
C GLU A 217 -14.59 -24.81 4.20
N LYS A 218 -13.91 -24.83 5.35
CA LYS A 218 -14.60 -24.89 6.66
C LYS A 218 -15.42 -23.63 6.96
N ASP A 219 -14.94 -22.48 6.49
CA ASP A 219 -15.59 -21.21 6.75
C ASP A 219 -16.68 -20.88 5.71
N HIS A 220 -16.53 -21.35 4.46
CA HIS A 220 -17.36 -20.93 3.31
C HIS A 220 -17.94 -22.07 2.46
N GLY A 221 -17.57 -23.33 2.71
CA GLY A 221 -17.91 -24.48 1.87
C GLY A 221 -18.70 -25.56 2.60
N ASP A 222 -18.99 -26.62 1.85
CA ASP A 222 -19.77 -27.79 2.28
C ASP A 222 -18.87 -28.99 2.62
N GLU A 223 -19.41 -30.00 3.32
CA GLU A 223 -18.66 -31.21 3.70
C GLU A 223 -18.04 -31.94 2.48
N GLU A 224 -18.71 -31.93 1.33
CA GLU A 224 -18.22 -32.52 0.08
C GLU A 224 -16.92 -31.85 -0.41
N HIS A 225 -16.87 -30.52 -0.37
CA HIS A 225 -15.69 -29.75 -0.79
C HIS A 225 -14.53 -29.95 0.19
N ILE A 226 -14.83 -30.06 1.49
CA ILE A 226 -13.82 -30.38 2.52
C ILE A 226 -13.20 -31.75 2.26
N ASP A 227 -14.01 -32.74 1.90
CA ASP A 227 -13.52 -34.09 1.60
C ASP A 227 -12.76 -34.16 0.28
N GLU A 228 -13.16 -33.40 -0.73
CA GLU A 228 -12.39 -33.25 -1.97
C GLU A 228 -10.98 -32.71 -1.69
N VAL A 229 -10.86 -31.68 -0.84
CA VAL A 229 -9.56 -31.10 -0.46
C VAL A 229 -8.70 -32.12 0.28
N LYS A 230 -9.28 -32.94 1.17
CA LYS A 230 -8.57 -34.02 1.86
C LYS A 230 -8.08 -35.08 0.88
N GLN A 231 -8.93 -35.53 -0.05
CA GLN A 231 -8.56 -36.52 -1.07
C GLN A 231 -7.41 -36.01 -1.95
N ARG A 232 -7.49 -34.76 -2.41
CA ARG A 232 -6.41 -34.13 -3.20
C ARG A 232 -5.11 -33.99 -2.40
N ALA A 233 -5.19 -33.73 -1.10
CA ALA A 233 -4.02 -33.69 -0.23
C ALA A 233 -3.39 -35.08 -0.04
N LEU A 234 -4.20 -36.13 0.13
CA LEU A 234 -3.74 -37.50 0.25
C LEU A 234 -3.06 -37.98 -1.05
N ALA A 235 -3.71 -37.79 -2.20
CA ALA A 235 -3.15 -38.12 -3.51
C ALA A 235 -1.81 -37.40 -3.77
N TYR A 236 -1.68 -36.15 -3.33
CA TYR A 236 -0.42 -35.42 -3.43
C TYR A 236 0.68 -36.03 -2.55
N VAL A 237 0.36 -36.47 -1.33
CA VAL A 237 1.32 -37.15 -0.43
C VAL A 237 1.73 -38.50 -1.00
N GLU A 238 0.78 -39.28 -1.53
CA GLU A 238 1.07 -40.55 -2.20
C GLU A 238 1.99 -40.38 -3.40
N SER A 239 1.77 -39.33 -4.22
CA SER A 239 2.64 -38.99 -5.35
C SER A 239 4.04 -38.51 -4.97
N LEU A 240 4.27 -38.17 -3.70
CA LEU A 240 5.59 -37.83 -3.16
C LEU A 240 6.33 -39.05 -2.60
N SER A 241 5.60 -40.12 -2.28
CA SER A 241 6.14 -41.38 -1.74
C SER A 241 6.42 -42.45 -2.80
N ALA A 242 5.87 -42.28 -4.00
CA ALA A 242 6.14 -43.09 -5.20
C ALA A 242 7.31 -42.51 -6.00
#